data_AF-A0A945UF40-F1
#
_entry.id   AF-A0A945UF40-F1
#
_cell.length_a   1.000
_cell.length_b   1.000
_cell.length_c   1.000
_cell.angle_alpha   90.00
_cell.angle_beta   90.00
_cell.angle_gamma   90.00
#
_symmetry.space_group_name_H-M   'P 1'
#
loop_
_entity.id
_entity.type
_entity.pdbx_description
1 polymer ?
#
loop_
_entity_poly.entity_id
_entity_poly.type
_entity_poly.pdbx_seq_one_letter_code
_entity_poly.pdbx_strand_id
1 'polypeptide(L)'
;MPRLPAPARYVPYHEIGDDPHIVVDGKDQASTLLSLSHWPWNRTPDHLREDTSTHIVYTYLDDPAAHVDVSVVSNSHYDEDGLLSMFALVNPELAYQHRDLCIATSYATDFWRCTDETAAKLAFVLGAWSDKESSPLGAKVFSLPLRQRIIEQYRGMLRALPEILADPFSDTAKWQAEYNFWQQSRELLAAGQVRIELHPDVDLAIIHVPDTLPCISIRRYLLRWELPVHPFAIFEHTDCSRILWVQGQHMSFQYRYESWVQVVRFRPLPRVDLTPLAEHLNALEPANAQWAFEGVNEVAARLQIVENQPTGLSSAVLISELVSFLAQAPSAWDPHGPEPAYQSSVDL
;
A
#
# COMPACT_ATOMS: atom_id res chain seq x y z
N MET A 1 -22.36 -4.66 -20.19
CA MET A 1 -20.91 -4.48 -20.23
C MET A 1 -20.64 -3.00 -20.42
N PRO A 2 -19.80 -2.38 -19.58
CA PRO A 2 -19.46 -0.97 -19.73
C PRO A 2 -18.71 -0.77 -21.05
N ARG A 3 -19.09 0.26 -21.80
CA ARG A 3 -18.45 0.61 -23.07
C ARG A 3 -17.91 2.03 -22.95
N LEU A 4 -16.59 2.15 -22.90
CA LEU A 4 -15.94 3.46 -22.94
C LEU A 4 -16.24 4.16 -24.28
N PRO A 5 -16.29 5.51 -24.31
CA PRO A 5 -16.53 6.27 -25.54
C PRO A 5 -15.47 5.99 -26.62
N ALA A 6 -14.22 5.80 -26.20
CA ALA A 6 -13.09 5.41 -27.04
C ALA A 6 -12.34 4.21 -26.41
N PRO A 7 -11.77 3.28 -27.20
CA PRO A 7 -10.91 2.24 -26.67
C PRO A 7 -9.68 2.85 -25.99
N ALA A 8 -9.52 2.60 -24.69
CA ALA A 8 -8.40 3.13 -23.94
C ALA A 8 -7.10 2.38 -24.27
N ARG A 9 -5.99 3.11 -24.27
CA ARG A 9 -4.63 2.59 -24.44
C ARG A 9 -3.71 3.21 -23.39
N TYR A 10 -2.85 2.38 -22.82
CA TYR A 10 -1.79 2.84 -21.94
C TYR A 10 -0.78 3.71 -22.71
N VAL A 11 -0.49 4.89 -22.16
CA VAL A 11 0.64 5.74 -22.55
C VAL A 11 1.50 5.97 -21.32
N PRO A 12 2.82 5.77 -21.39
CA PRO A 12 3.71 6.10 -20.28
C PRO A 12 3.54 7.54 -19.80
N TYR A 13 3.50 7.73 -18.48
CA TYR A 13 3.17 9.02 -17.87
C TYR A 13 4.05 10.18 -18.33
N HIS A 14 5.33 9.93 -18.57
CA HIS A 14 6.28 10.94 -19.05
C HIS A 14 6.31 11.09 -20.58
N GLU A 15 5.57 10.28 -21.32
CA GLU A 15 5.45 10.33 -22.78
C GLU A 15 4.12 10.94 -23.24
N ILE A 16 3.21 11.29 -22.32
CA ILE A 16 1.88 11.86 -22.65
C ILE A 16 2.01 13.23 -23.34
N GLY A 17 2.89 14.10 -22.85
CA GLY A 17 2.96 15.49 -23.29
C GLY A 17 1.64 16.24 -23.02
N ASP A 18 1.17 17.00 -24.01
CA ASP A 18 -0.05 17.79 -23.92
C ASP A 18 -1.33 17.00 -24.28
N ASP A 19 -1.21 15.69 -24.55
CA ASP A 19 -2.35 14.86 -24.90
C ASP A 19 -3.35 14.78 -23.72
N PRO A 20 -4.65 15.09 -23.95
CA PRO A 20 -5.68 14.89 -22.94
C PRO A 20 -5.75 13.41 -22.54
N HIS A 21 -5.92 13.13 -21.24
CA HIS A 21 -5.88 11.76 -20.73
C HIS A 21 -6.63 11.58 -19.41
N ILE A 22 -6.84 10.32 -19.03
CA ILE A 22 -7.21 9.90 -17.67
C ILE A 22 -5.94 9.49 -16.93
N VAL A 23 -5.75 9.96 -15.70
CA VAL A 23 -4.76 9.39 -14.78
C VAL A 23 -5.49 8.43 -13.84
N VAL A 24 -4.96 7.22 -13.69
CA VAL A 24 -5.37 6.29 -12.64
C VAL A 24 -4.28 6.19 -11.59
N ASP A 25 -4.70 6.04 -10.34
CA ASP A 25 -3.82 5.72 -9.22
C ASP A 25 -2.54 6.55 -9.19
N GLY A 26 -2.66 7.86 -9.33
CA GLY A 26 -1.48 8.69 -9.47
C GLY A 26 -1.79 10.16 -9.38
N LYS A 27 -0.75 10.97 -9.60
CA LYS A 27 -0.84 12.42 -9.59
C LYS A 27 -1.31 12.95 -10.94
N ASP A 28 -2.11 14.00 -10.90
CA ASP A 28 -2.57 14.67 -12.11
C ASP A 28 -1.47 15.49 -12.79
N GLN A 29 -1.57 15.61 -14.11
CA GLN A 29 -0.82 16.56 -14.94
C GLN A 29 -1.73 17.68 -15.46
N ALA A 30 -1.12 18.69 -16.09
CA ALA A 30 -1.85 19.83 -16.67
C ALA A 30 -2.90 19.40 -17.72
N SER A 31 -2.61 18.35 -18.51
CA SER A 31 -3.50 17.80 -19.55
C SER A 31 -4.47 16.72 -19.03
N THR A 32 -4.46 16.39 -17.73
CA THR A 32 -5.38 15.40 -17.15
C THR A 32 -6.82 15.92 -17.16
N LEU A 33 -7.70 15.22 -17.88
CA LEU A 33 -9.14 15.52 -17.95
C LEU A 33 -9.92 14.89 -16.80
N LEU A 34 -9.50 13.70 -16.36
CA LEU A 34 -10.13 12.94 -15.29
C LEU A 34 -9.06 12.25 -14.44
N SER A 35 -9.19 12.40 -13.13
CA SER A 35 -8.41 11.68 -12.13
C SER A 35 -9.26 10.54 -11.59
N LEU A 36 -8.71 9.33 -11.52
CA LEU A 36 -9.30 8.14 -10.91
C LEU A 36 -8.28 7.56 -9.92
N SER A 37 -8.05 8.30 -8.85
CA SER A 37 -7.01 8.05 -7.86
C SER A 37 -7.53 8.26 -6.44
N HIS A 38 -7.04 7.46 -5.50
CA HIS A 38 -7.28 7.65 -4.06
C HIS A 38 -6.14 8.43 -3.35
N TRP A 39 -5.12 8.89 -4.08
CA TRP A 39 -4.00 9.65 -3.49
C TRP A 39 -4.46 10.93 -2.78
N PRO A 40 -3.69 11.47 -1.82
CA PRO A 40 -3.93 12.80 -1.26
C PRO A 40 -4.27 13.84 -2.32
N TRP A 41 -5.31 14.65 -2.05
CA TRP A 41 -5.64 15.84 -2.85
C TRP A 41 -5.86 15.59 -4.34
N ASN A 42 -6.21 14.36 -4.74
CA ASN A 42 -6.62 14.03 -6.09
C ASN A 42 -7.88 14.83 -6.52
N ARG A 43 -8.14 14.86 -7.84
CA ARG A 43 -9.34 15.49 -8.41
C ARG A 43 -10.41 14.48 -8.82
N THR A 44 -10.42 13.28 -8.25
CA THR A 44 -11.45 12.27 -8.50
C THR A 44 -12.83 12.83 -8.11
N PRO A 45 -13.82 12.85 -9.02
CA PRO A 45 -15.17 13.31 -8.73
C PRO A 45 -15.78 12.60 -7.52
N ASP A 46 -16.48 13.34 -6.66
CA ASP A 46 -17.00 12.82 -5.37
C ASP A 46 -17.88 11.57 -5.52
N HIS A 47 -18.69 11.48 -6.59
CA HIS A 47 -19.56 10.34 -6.86
C HIS A 47 -18.83 9.08 -7.34
N LEU A 48 -17.54 9.19 -7.68
CA LEU A 48 -16.70 8.06 -8.11
C LEU A 48 -15.76 7.56 -7.01
N ARG A 49 -15.67 8.28 -5.88
CA ARG A 49 -14.69 7.97 -4.83
C ARG A 49 -15.00 6.63 -4.17
N GLU A 50 -13.96 5.82 -4.06
CA GLU A 50 -13.91 4.55 -3.34
C GLU A 50 -12.56 4.46 -2.63
N ASP A 51 -12.33 3.41 -1.82
CA ASP A 51 -11.11 3.33 -1.01
C ASP A 51 -9.85 3.04 -1.82
N THR A 52 -9.93 2.32 -2.94
CA THR A 52 -8.79 1.99 -3.83
C THR A 52 -9.01 2.56 -5.23
N SER A 53 -7.94 2.86 -5.95
CA SER A 53 -8.00 3.38 -7.32
C SER A 53 -8.64 2.35 -8.27
N THR A 54 -8.41 1.05 -8.06
CA THR A 54 -9.09 0.00 -8.85
C THR A 54 -10.60 0.07 -8.65
N HIS A 55 -11.05 0.26 -7.41
CA HIS A 55 -12.46 0.37 -7.12
C HIS A 55 -13.06 1.64 -7.73
N ILE A 56 -12.36 2.77 -7.64
CA ILE A 56 -12.73 4.03 -8.30
C ILE A 56 -12.92 3.81 -9.82
N VAL A 57 -12.01 3.09 -10.47
CA VAL A 57 -12.11 2.77 -11.90
C VAL A 57 -13.34 1.92 -12.21
N TYR A 58 -13.67 0.91 -11.41
CA TYR A 58 -14.90 0.13 -11.63
C TYR A 58 -16.16 0.95 -11.41
N THR A 59 -16.18 1.84 -10.41
CA THR A 59 -17.28 2.80 -10.22
C THR A 59 -17.43 3.73 -11.42
N TYR A 60 -16.33 4.21 -11.99
CA TYR A 60 -16.33 4.97 -13.25
C TYR A 60 -16.87 4.16 -14.43
N LEU A 61 -16.45 2.90 -14.58
CA LEU A 61 -16.96 2.02 -15.63
C LEU A 61 -18.49 1.81 -15.50
N ASP A 62 -18.99 1.74 -14.27
CA ASP A 62 -20.40 1.56 -13.94
C ASP A 62 -21.25 2.84 -14.14
N ASP A 63 -20.61 4.01 -14.31
CA ASP A 63 -21.28 5.31 -14.54
C ASP A 63 -20.98 5.93 -15.92
N PRO A 64 -21.78 5.61 -16.96
CA PRO A 64 -21.64 6.21 -18.28
C PRO A 64 -21.73 7.73 -18.32
N ALA A 65 -22.38 8.38 -17.34
CA ALA A 65 -22.51 9.83 -17.31
C ALA A 65 -21.20 10.51 -16.90
N ALA A 66 -20.31 9.80 -16.21
CA ALA A 66 -18.99 10.27 -15.84
C ALA A 66 -17.94 10.14 -16.96
N HIS A 67 -18.26 9.40 -18.04
CA HIS A 67 -17.28 9.06 -19.07
C HIS A 67 -16.75 10.28 -19.83
N VAL A 68 -15.44 10.31 -20.02
CA VAL A 68 -14.76 11.31 -20.85
C VAL A 68 -14.35 10.69 -22.19
N ASP A 69 -14.50 11.44 -23.28
CA ASP A 69 -14.16 10.99 -24.64
C ASP A 69 -12.65 11.11 -24.90
N VAL A 70 -11.89 10.18 -24.33
CA VAL A 70 -10.43 10.14 -24.43
C VAL A 70 -9.95 8.69 -24.48
N SER A 71 -8.90 8.44 -25.27
CA SER A 71 -8.32 7.10 -25.41
C SER A 71 -7.02 6.91 -24.61
N VAL A 72 -6.44 7.98 -24.08
CA VAL A 72 -5.17 7.91 -23.36
C VAL A 72 -5.42 7.71 -21.87
N VAL A 73 -4.80 6.68 -21.31
CA VAL A 73 -4.78 6.40 -19.87
C VAL A 73 -3.35 6.23 -19.38
N SER A 74 -3.05 6.70 -18.18
CA SER A 74 -1.70 6.66 -17.62
C SER A 74 -1.67 6.56 -16.09
N ASN A 75 -0.51 6.22 -15.54
CA ASN A 75 -0.21 6.20 -14.11
C ASN A 75 1.26 6.64 -13.91
N SER A 76 1.51 7.52 -12.93
CA SER A 76 2.83 8.01 -12.54
C SER A 76 3.79 6.93 -12.04
N HIS A 77 3.30 5.90 -11.37
CA HIS A 77 4.11 4.83 -10.79
C HIS A 77 3.55 3.45 -11.14
N TYR A 78 4.23 2.41 -10.66
CA TYR A 78 3.80 1.03 -10.83
C TYR A 78 3.64 0.35 -9.47
N ASP A 79 2.44 -0.13 -9.20
CA ASP A 79 2.10 -1.08 -8.14
C ASP A 79 0.91 -1.94 -8.60
N GLU A 80 0.39 -2.77 -7.70
CA GLU A 80 -0.69 -3.68 -8.02
C GLU A 80 -2.06 -2.99 -8.16
N ASP A 81 -2.39 -1.97 -7.37
CA ASP A 81 -3.66 -1.22 -7.51
C ASP A 81 -3.67 -0.41 -8.81
N GLY A 82 -2.56 0.28 -9.13
CA GLY A 82 -2.36 0.96 -10.40
C GLY A 82 -2.42 0.03 -11.61
N LEU A 83 -1.86 -1.18 -11.51
CA LEU A 83 -1.95 -2.19 -12.58
C LEU A 83 -3.41 -2.63 -12.83
N LEU A 84 -4.15 -2.97 -11.78
CA LEU A 84 -5.53 -3.44 -11.89
C LEU A 84 -6.46 -2.32 -12.38
N SER A 85 -6.24 -1.09 -11.93
CA SER A 85 -6.89 0.13 -12.44
C SER A 85 -6.64 0.33 -13.93
N MET A 86 -5.37 0.28 -14.35
CA MET A 86 -4.98 0.44 -15.75
C MET A 86 -5.59 -0.64 -16.64
N PHE A 87 -5.55 -1.89 -16.18
CA PHE A 87 -6.10 -3.03 -16.91
C PHE A 87 -7.61 -2.91 -17.11
N ALA A 88 -8.34 -2.45 -16.09
CA ALA A 88 -9.78 -2.26 -16.18
C ALA A 88 -10.19 -1.22 -17.24
N LEU A 89 -9.37 -0.21 -17.51
CA LEU A 89 -9.62 0.74 -18.60
C LEU A 89 -9.18 0.20 -19.96
N VAL A 90 -7.99 -0.40 -20.05
CA VAL A 90 -7.40 -0.87 -21.33
C VAL A 90 -8.10 -2.12 -21.87
N ASN A 91 -8.65 -2.96 -20.99
CA ASN A 91 -9.38 -4.18 -21.37
C ASN A 91 -10.66 -4.36 -20.52
N PRO A 92 -11.66 -3.47 -20.68
CA PRO A 92 -12.80 -3.39 -19.78
C PRO A 92 -13.67 -4.65 -19.83
N GLU A 93 -13.84 -5.27 -21.01
CA GLU A 93 -14.68 -6.46 -21.16
C GLU A 93 -14.14 -7.67 -20.37
N LEU A 94 -12.83 -7.90 -20.42
CA LEU A 94 -12.20 -8.98 -19.66
C LEU A 94 -12.08 -8.63 -18.19
N ALA A 95 -11.67 -7.40 -17.86
CA ALA A 95 -11.59 -6.95 -16.47
C ALA A 95 -12.93 -7.10 -15.75
N TYR A 96 -14.03 -6.75 -16.41
CA TYR A 96 -15.37 -6.87 -15.81
C TYR A 96 -15.79 -8.32 -15.51
N GLN A 97 -15.22 -9.31 -16.19
CA GLN A 97 -15.45 -10.73 -15.86
C GLN A 97 -14.80 -11.12 -14.52
N HIS A 98 -13.77 -10.36 -14.10
CA HIS A 98 -13.03 -10.56 -12.86
C HIS A 98 -13.21 -9.38 -11.88
N ARG A 99 -14.28 -8.58 -12.04
CA ARG A 99 -14.50 -7.31 -11.29
C ARG A 99 -14.27 -7.47 -9.80
N ASP A 100 -14.98 -8.40 -9.16
CA ASP A 100 -14.94 -8.56 -7.70
C ASP A 100 -13.57 -9.06 -7.22
N LEU A 101 -12.91 -9.92 -8.00
CA LEU A 101 -11.55 -10.38 -7.70
C LEU A 101 -10.54 -9.22 -7.79
N CYS A 102 -10.59 -8.43 -8.87
CA CYS A 102 -9.70 -7.27 -9.02
C CYS A 102 -9.90 -6.26 -7.89
N ILE A 103 -11.16 -5.96 -7.52
CA ILE A 103 -11.45 -5.08 -6.38
C ILE A 103 -10.89 -5.70 -5.10
N ALA A 104 -11.22 -6.94 -4.76
CA ALA A 104 -10.73 -7.57 -3.54
C ALA A 104 -9.18 -7.63 -3.48
N THR A 105 -8.52 -7.88 -4.62
CA THR A 105 -7.06 -7.87 -4.70
C THR A 105 -6.47 -6.48 -4.47
N SER A 106 -7.10 -5.40 -4.94
CA SER A 106 -6.61 -4.04 -4.65
C SER A 106 -6.57 -3.73 -3.15
N TYR A 107 -7.60 -4.14 -2.39
CA TYR A 107 -7.60 -4.01 -0.93
C TYR A 107 -6.51 -4.87 -0.28
N ALA A 108 -6.26 -6.07 -0.82
CA ALA A 108 -5.22 -6.96 -0.32
C ALA A 108 -3.81 -6.38 -0.54
N THR A 109 -3.57 -5.69 -1.64
CA THR A 109 -2.25 -5.13 -1.99
C THR A 109 -1.97 -3.81 -1.28
N ASP A 110 -2.95 -2.91 -1.25
CA ASP A 110 -2.77 -1.56 -0.70
C ASP A 110 -2.97 -1.50 0.80
N PHE A 111 -3.95 -2.24 1.34
CA PHE A 111 -4.34 -2.11 2.74
C PHE A 111 -3.97 -3.32 3.57
N TRP A 112 -3.42 -4.36 2.93
CA TRP A 112 -3.15 -5.66 3.55
C TRP A 112 -4.38 -6.26 4.24
N ARG A 113 -5.57 -5.91 3.73
CA ARG A 113 -6.86 -6.40 4.19
C ARG A 113 -7.35 -7.41 3.20
N CYS A 114 -7.33 -8.68 3.58
CA CYS A 114 -7.79 -9.75 2.71
C CYS A 114 -8.42 -10.88 3.51
N THR A 115 -9.66 -11.23 3.18
CA THR A 115 -10.36 -12.41 3.70
C THR A 115 -10.65 -13.44 2.61
N ASP A 116 -10.38 -13.10 1.35
CA ASP A 116 -10.58 -13.97 0.20
C ASP A 116 -9.25 -14.61 -0.22
N GLU A 117 -9.20 -15.93 -0.20
CA GLU A 117 -8.00 -16.69 -0.52
C GLU A 117 -7.52 -16.47 -1.97
N THR A 118 -8.46 -16.32 -2.92
CA THR A 118 -8.15 -16.09 -4.33
C THR A 118 -7.53 -14.71 -4.52
N ALA A 119 -8.10 -13.68 -3.88
CA ALA A 119 -7.58 -12.32 -3.92
C ALA A 119 -6.19 -12.22 -3.27
N ALA A 120 -5.98 -12.90 -2.14
CA ALA A 120 -4.67 -12.97 -1.48
C ALA A 120 -3.61 -13.61 -2.38
N LYS A 121 -3.93 -14.76 -2.98
CA LYS A 121 -2.99 -15.46 -3.87
C LYS A 121 -2.70 -14.63 -5.12
N LEU A 122 -3.70 -13.97 -5.71
CA LEU A 122 -3.47 -13.03 -6.81
C LEU A 122 -2.55 -11.89 -6.36
N ALA A 123 -2.76 -11.30 -5.17
CA ALA A 123 -1.87 -10.27 -4.62
C ALA A 123 -0.42 -10.75 -4.43
N PHE A 124 -0.21 -12.02 -4.07
CA PHE A 124 1.13 -12.64 -3.99
C PHE A 124 1.74 -12.84 -5.36
N VAL A 125 0.96 -13.35 -6.33
CA VAL A 125 1.42 -13.50 -7.72
C VAL A 125 1.84 -12.14 -8.28
N LEU A 126 0.99 -11.12 -8.19
CA LEU A 126 1.31 -9.78 -8.70
C LEU A 126 2.54 -9.18 -8.01
N GLY A 127 2.65 -9.32 -6.68
CA GLY A 127 3.83 -8.92 -5.93
C GLY A 127 5.12 -9.61 -6.39
N ALA A 128 5.06 -10.91 -6.72
CA ALA A 128 6.19 -11.65 -7.27
C ALA A 128 6.56 -11.21 -8.70
N TRP A 129 5.59 -10.80 -9.52
CA TRP A 129 5.85 -10.17 -10.81
C TRP A 129 6.51 -8.79 -10.70
N SER A 130 6.34 -8.11 -9.57
CA SER A 130 6.99 -6.83 -9.23
C SER A 130 8.38 -7.02 -8.59
N ASP A 131 8.80 -8.24 -8.27
CA ASP A 131 10.07 -8.52 -7.58
C ASP A 131 11.25 -8.74 -8.55
N LYS A 132 12.33 -7.99 -8.37
CA LYS A 132 13.53 -8.09 -9.22
C LYS A 132 14.21 -9.48 -9.22
N GLU A 133 14.00 -10.28 -8.17
CA GLU A 133 14.65 -11.58 -7.99
C GLU A 133 13.84 -12.74 -8.61
N SER A 134 12.51 -12.64 -8.60
CA SER A 134 11.59 -13.72 -9.02
C SER A 134 10.68 -13.36 -10.21
N SER A 135 10.68 -12.10 -10.66
CA SER A 135 9.76 -11.65 -11.71
C SER A 135 10.04 -12.31 -13.07
N PRO A 136 8.99 -12.82 -13.74
CA PRO A 136 9.09 -13.33 -15.12
C PRO A 136 9.45 -12.27 -16.17
N LEU A 137 9.37 -10.97 -15.86
CA LEU A 137 9.79 -9.90 -16.76
C LEU A 137 11.31 -9.90 -17.01
N GLY A 138 12.06 -10.60 -16.15
CA GLY A 138 13.49 -10.81 -16.28
C GLY A 138 14.34 -9.67 -15.72
N ALA A 139 15.53 -10.02 -15.23
CA ALA A 139 16.44 -9.11 -14.54
C ALA A 139 16.81 -7.84 -15.35
N LYS A 140 16.75 -7.91 -16.69
CA LYS A 140 17.01 -6.75 -17.57
C LYS A 140 15.99 -5.63 -17.34
N VAL A 141 14.71 -5.93 -17.10
CA VAL A 141 13.70 -4.91 -16.83
C VAL A 141 14.03 -4.18 -15.53
N PHE A 142 14.42 -4.93 -14.49
CA PHE A 142 14.72 -4.38 -13.17
C PHE A 142 16.09 -3.68 -13.07
N SER A 143 16.96 -3.81 -14.07
CA SER A 143 18.19 -3.02 -14.15
C SER A 143 18.01 -1.67 -14.86
N LEU A 144 16.83 -1.43 -15.46
CA LEU A 144 16.52 -0.16 -16.10
C LEU A 144 16.34 0.98 -15.08
N PRO A 145 16.57 2.24 -15.49
CA PRO A 145 16.15 3.41 -14.73
C PRO A 145 14.64 3.36 -14.44
N LEU A 146 14.23 3.93 -13.29
CA LEU A 146 12.87 3.81 -12.74
C LEU A 146 11.77 4.08 -13.79
N ARG A 147 11.86 5.21 -14.51
CA ARG A 147 10.90 5.58 -15.56
C ARG A 147 10.74 4.50 -16.64
N GLN A 148 11.86 3.97 -17.15
CA GLN A 148 11.81 2.93 -18.17
C GLN A 148 11.35 1.59 -17.59
N ARG A 149 11.71 1.30 -16.32
CA ARG A 149 11.24 0.10 -15.62
C ARG A 149 9.73 0.09 -15.49
N ILE A 150 9.12 1.20 -15.05
CA ILE A 150 7.66 1.37 -14.95
C ILE A 150 6.99 1.09 -16.31
N ILE A 151 7.54 1.64 -17.41
CA ILE A 151 7.05 1.38 -18.77
C ILE A 151 7.03 -0.12 -19.07
N GLU A 152 8.18 -0.79 -18.89
CA GLU A 152 8.32 -2.20 -19.24
C GLU A 152 7.51 -3.11 -18.31
N GLN A 153 7.32 -2.72 -17.04
CA GLN A 153 6.41 -3.39 -16.11
C GLN A 153 4.96 -3.32 -16.59
N TYR A 154 4.42 -2.13 -16.89
CA TYR A 154 3.06 -2.01 -17.45
C TYR A 154 2.90 -2.78 -18.75
N ARG A 155 3.83 -2.64 -19.71
CA ARG A 155 3.76 -3.36 -21.00
C ARG A 155 3.82 -4.88 -20.83
N GLY A 156 4.63 -5.37 -19.89
CA GLY A 156 4.73 -6.79 -19.58
C GLY A 156 3.46 -7.30 -18.93
N MET A 157 2.99 -6.61 -17.90
CA MET A 157 1.88 -7.05 -17.06
C MET A 157 0.53 -6.90 -17.74
N LEU A 158 0.27 -5.83 -18.49
CA LEU A 158 -0.97 -5.71 -19.28
C LEU A 158 -1.11 -6.83 -20.32
N ARG A 159 0.00 -7.42 -20.79
CA ARG A 159 -0.02 -8.60 -21.67
C ARG A 159 -0.23 -9.91 -20.91
N ALA A 160 0.35 -10.06 -19.73
CA ALA A 160 0.29 -11.30 -18.94
C ALA A 160 -0.98 -11.43 -18.10
N LEU A 161 -1.55 -10.31 -17.65
CA LEU A 161 -2.65 -10.27 -16.70
C LEU A 161 -3.92 -11.03 -17.16
N PRO A 162 -4.32 -11.04 -18.44
CA PRO A 162 -5.40 -11.90 -18.92
C PRO A 162 -5.23 -13.38 -18.57
N GLU A 163 -4.03 -13.93 -18.76
CA GLU A 163 -3.75 -15.34 -18.46
C GLU A 163 -3.67 -15.57 -16.95
N ILE A 164 -3.09 -14.62 -16.21
CA ILE A 164 -3.03 -14.68 -14.73
C ILE A 164 -4.43 -14.66 -14.12
N LEU A 165 -5.33 -13.81 -14.62
CA LEU A 165 -6.71 -13.72 -14.10
C LEU A 165 -7.54 -14.95 -14.44
N ALA A 166 -7.27 -15.59 -15.59
CA ALA A 166 -7.95 -16.82 -15.98
C ALA A 166 -7.61 -18.00 -15.05
N ASP A 167 -6.36 -18.07 -14.56
CA ASP A 167 -5.94 -19.06 -13.56
C ASP A 167 -4.84 -18.50 -12.63
N PRO A 168 -5.21 -17.77 -11.56
CA PRO A 168 -4.27 -17.17 -10.61
C PRO A 168 -3.42 -18.21 -9.87
N PHE A 169 -3.81 -19.49 -9.89
CA PHE A 169 -3.17 -20.56 -9.14
C PHE A 169 -2.20 -21.38 -9.96
N SER A 170 -2.13 -21.15 -11.28
CA SER A 170 -1.30 -21.90 -12.23
C SER A 170 0.19 -21.93 -11.86
N ASP A 171 0.72 -20.86 -11.27
CA ASP A 171 2.12 -20.76 -10.82
C ASP A 171 2.22 -20.82 -9.29
N THR A 172 2.14 -22.04 -8.73
CA THR A 172 2.27 -22.30 -7.29
C THR A 172 3.52 -21.69 -6.67
N ALA A 173 4.63 -21.59 -7.42
CA ALA A 173 5.89 -21.05 -6.91
C ALA A 173 5.78 -19.55 -6.55
N LYS A 174 4.80 -18.83 -7.09
CA LYS A 174 4.62 -17.38 -6.88
C LYS A 174 3.78 -17.01 -5.67
N TRP A 175 2.93 -17.91 -5.18
CA TRP A 175 2.01 -17.59 -4.07
C TRP A 175 2.14 -18.50 -2.86
N GLN A 176 2.64 -19.74 -3.01
CA GLN A 176 2.58 -20.74 -1.94
C GLN A 176 3.37 -20.36 -0.70
N ALA A 177 4.56 -19.76 -0.86
CA ALA A 177 5.42 -19.40 0.28
C ALA A 177 4.76 -18.32 1.15
N GLU A 178 4.27 -17.25 0.55
CA GLU A 178 3.62 -16.15 1.28
C GLU A 178 2.25 -16.59 1.84
N TYR A 179 1.51 -17.45 1.11
CA TYR A 179 0.29 -18.07 1.62
C TYR A 179 0.55 -18.93 2.86
N ASN A 180 1.60 -19.76 2.86
CA ASN A 180 1.98 -20.57 4.03
C ASN A 180 2.38 -19.67 5.21
N PHE A 181 3.09 -18.58 4.95
CA PHE A 181 3.45 -17.62 5.99
C PHE A 181 2.19 -16.96 6.60
N TRP A 182 1.20 -16.61 5.77
CA TRP A 182 -0.08 -16.12 6.25
C TRP A 182 -0.80 -17.15 7.13
N GLN A 183 -0.90 -18.42 6.71
CA GLN A 183 -1.54 -19.46 7.52
C GLN A 183 -0.81 -19.69 8.85
N GLN A 184 0.52 -19.80 8.83
CA GLN A 184 1.34 -19.95 10.04
C GLN A 184 1.14 -18.77 11.00
N SER A 185 1.01 -17.56 10.46
CA SER A 185 0.75 -16.35 11.26
C SER A 185 -0.59 -16.40 11.98
N ARG A 186 -1.64 -16.93 11.33
CA ARG A 186 -2.95 -17.16 11.96
C ARG A 186 -2.88 -18.21 13.06
N GLU A 187 -2.10 -19.27 12.86
CA GLU A 187 -1.88 -20.30 13.89
C GLU A 187 -1.17 -19.73 15.14
N LEU A 188 -0.18 -18.86 14.95
CA LEU A 188 0.54 -18.20 16.04
C LEU A 188 -0.37 -17.28 16.88
N LEU A 189 -1.28 -16.54 16.22
CA LEU A 189 -2.30 -15.73 16.87
C LEU A 189 -3.32 -16.59 17.63
N ALA A 190 -3.84 -17.64 16.98
CA ALA A 190 -4.81 -18.55 17.59
C ALA A 190 -4.24 -19.28 18.82
N ALA A 191 -2.94 -19.59 18.81
CA ALA A 191 -2.22 -20.18 19.94
C ALA A 191 -1.86 -19.17 21.05
N GLY A 192 -2.11 -17.86 20.84
CA GLY A 192 -1.76 -16.81 21.79
C GLY A 192 -0.26 -16.52 21.89
N GLN A 193 0.55 -17.03 20.97
CA GLN A 193 2.01 -16.79 20.92
C GLN A 193 2.31 -15.37 20.43
N VAL A 194 1.55 -14.92 19.42
CA VAL A 194 1.48 -13.51 19.00
C VAL A 194 0.25 -12.90 19.63
N ARG A 195 0.39 -11.72 20.26
CA ARG A 195 -0.72 -11.04 20.93
C ARG A 195 -0.91 -9.64 20.37
N ILE A 196 -2.16 -9.24 20.21
CA ILE A 196 -2.55 -7.90 19.77
C ILE A 196 -3.18 -7.17 20.96
N GLU A 197 -2.61 -6.02 21.31
CA GLU A 197 -3.13 -5.11 22.33
C GLU A 197 -3.63 -3.84 21.65
N LEU A 198 -4.88 -3.45 21.92
CA LEU A 198 -5.55 -2.34 21.24
C LEU A 198 -5.65 -1.11 22.14
N HIS A 199 -5.27 0.04 21.60
CA HIS A 199 -5.44 1.37 22.17
C HIS A 199 -6.27 2.22 21.20
N PRO A 200 -7.59 1.98 21.10
CA PRO A 200 -8.44 2.58 20.05
C PRO A 200 -8.54 4.10 20.18
N ASP A 201 -8.43 4.66 21.39
CA ASP A 201 -8.49 6.12 21.64
C ASP A 201 -7.38 6.90 20.91
N VAL A 202 -6.28 6.22 20.58
CA VAL A 202 -5.14 6.77 19.83
C VAL A 202 -4.88 6.00 18.53
N ASP A 203 -5.85 5.22 18.05
CA ASP A 203 -5.77 4.47 16.78
C ASP A 203 -4.54 3.54 16.67
N LEU A 204 -4.15 2.91 17.78
CA LEU A 204 -2.93 2.10 17.89
C LEU A 204 -3.23 0.63 18.19
N ALA A 205 -2.60 -0.26 17.44
CA ALA A 205 -2.46 -1.67 17.78
C ALA A 205 -0.99 -2.02 18.06
N ILE A 206 -0.75 -2.69 19.18
CA ILE A 206 0.57 -3.14 19.60
C ILE A 206 0.64 -4.65 19.38
N ILE A 207 1.60 -5.08 18.56
CA ILE A 207 1.79 -6.47 18.16
C ILE A 207 2.98 -7.03 18.95
N HIS A 208 2.67 -7.85 19.95
CA HIS A 208 3.67 -8.53 20.76
C HIS A 208 4.05 -9.85 20.09
N VAL A 209 5.33 -9.98 19.73
CA VAL A 209 5.88 -11.13 19.02
C VAL A 209 7.00 -11.76 19.86
N PRO A 210 7.10 -13.10 19.92
CA PRO A 210 8.23 -13.78 20.57
C PRO A 210 9.56 -13.37 19.93
N ASP A 211 10.57 -13.11 20.76
CA ASP A 211 11.94 -12.77 20.34
C ASP A 211 12.62 -13.88 19.52
N THR A 212 12.20 -15.13 19.72
CA THR A 212 12.71 -16.31 19.00
C THR A 212 12.12 -16.51 17.60
N LEU A 213 11.07 -15.78 17.23
CA LEU A 213 10.40 -15.98 15.95
C LEU A 213 11.22 -15.33 14.81
N PRO A 214 11.62 -16.05 13.76
CA PRO A 214 12.41 -15.46 12.68
C PRO A 214 11.56 -14.52 11.83
N CYS A 215 12.18 -13.47 11.28
CA CYS A 215 11.56 -12.67 10.24
C CYS A 215 11.57 -13.39 8.90
N ILE A 216 10.51 -13.19 8.13
CA ILE A 216 10.37 -13.62 6.75
C ILE A 216 10.30 -12.39 5.86
N SER A 217 11.03 -12.46 4.76
CA SER A 217 11.06 -11.42 3.74
C SER A 217 9.78 -11.46 2.90
N ILE A 218 9.01 -10.37 2.91
CA ILE A 218 7.86 -10.16 2.03
C ILE A 218 8.03 -8.85 1.22
N ARG A 219 7.25 -8.70 0.15
CA ARG A 219 7.34 -7.54 -0.75
C ARG A 219 6.02 -6.78 -0.83
N ARG A 220 6.07 -5.47 -0.55
CA ARG A 220 4.92 -4.56 -0.65
C ARG A 220 5.37 -3.13 -0.89
N TYR A 221 4.61 -2.36 -1.67
CA TYR A 221 4.93 -0.99 -2.11
C TYR A 221 6.32 -0.90 -2.77
N LEU A 222 6.69 -1.91 -3.55
CA LEU A 222 8.04 -2.08 -4.13
C LEU A 222 9.20 -2.18 -3.11
N LEU A 223 8.89 -2.26 -1.80
CA LEU A 223 9.84 -2.40 -0.72
C LEU A 223 9.93 -3.84 -0.22
N ARG A 224 11.09 -4.20 0.32
CA ARG A 224 11.29 -5.45 1.07
C ARG A 224 10.99 -5.18 2.53
N TRP A 225 10.16 -6.03 3.12
CA TRP A 225 9.80 -6.00 4.53
C TRP A 225 10.28 -7.29 5.18
N GLU A 226 10.93 -7.18 6.34
CA GLU A 226 11.31 -8.32 7.15
C GLU A 226 10.36 -8.36 8.34
N LEU A 227 9.40 -9.29 8.32
CA LEU A 227 8.35 -9.35 9.34
C LEU A 227 8.27 -10.74 9.95
N PRO A 228 8.07 -10.86 11.27
CA PRO A 228 7.95 -12.15 11.93
C PRO A 228 6.55 -12.76 11.80
N VAL A 229 5.55 -11.96 11.41
CA VAL A 229 4.15 -12.37 11.24
C VAL A 229 3.58 -11.67 10.02
N HIS A 230 2.79 -12.38 9.22
CA HIS A 230 2.18 -11.86 8.01
C HIS A 230 1.12 -10.81 8.35
N PRO A 231 1.16 -9.61 7.75
CA PRO A 231 0.22 -8.54 8.10
C PRO A 231 -1.26 -8.83 7.87
N PHE A 232 -1.61 -9.65 6.86
CA PHE A 232 -3.02 -10.05 6.66
C PHE A 232 -3.59 -10.68 7.94
N ALA A 233 -2.83 -11.57 8.59
CA ALA A 233 -3.27 -12.20 9.84
C ALA A 233 -3.45 -11.17 10.97
N ILE A 234 -2.59 -10.15 11.04
CA ILE A 234 -2.73 -9.09 12.05
C ILE A 234 -3.97 -8.23 11.78
N PHE A 235 -4.18 -7.83 10.52
CA PHE A 235 -5.21 -6.88 10.13
C PHE A 235 -6.59 -7.49 9.99
N GLU A 236 -6.71 -8.83 10.05
CA GLU A 236 -7.97 -9.53 10.36
C GLU A 236 -8.50 -9.19 11.77
N HIS A 237 -7.64 -8.70 12.68
CA HIS A 237 -7.97 -8.50 14.10
C HIS A 237 -7.88 -7.05 14.58
N THR A 238 -7.56 -6.11 13.70
CA THR A 238 -7.50 -4.70 14.06
C THR A 238 -7.80 -3.78 12.89
N ASP A 239 -8.62 -2.77 13.15
CA ASP A 239 -8.85 -1.64 12.25
C ASP A 239 -7.89 -0.48 12.50
N CYS A 240 -7.02 -0.56 13.51
CA CYS A 240 -6.12 0.52 13.87
C CYS A 240 -5.16 0.84 12.71
N SER A 241 -4.99 2.13 12.44
CA SER A 241 -4.13 2.64 11.38
C SER A 241 -2.66 2.80 11.81
N ARG A 242 -2.37 2.66 13.10
CA ARG A 242 -1.03 2.81 13.68
C ARG A 242 -0.62 1.51 14.33
N ILE A 243 0.56 1.01 14.00
CA ILE A 243 1.03 -0.31 14.42
C ILE A 243 2.36 -0.16 15.15
N LEU A 244 2.46 -0.70 16.37
CA LEU A 244 3.73 -0.87 17.07
C LEU A 244 4.09 -2.36 17.10
N TRP A 245 5.16 -2.74 16.43
CA TRP A 245 5.76 -4.07 16.53
C TRP A 245 6.68 -4.12 17.75
N VAL A 246 6.51 -5.14 18.60
CA VAL A 246 7.35 -5.40 19.76
C VAL A 246 7.88 -6.82 19.70
N GLN A 247 9.17 -6.96 19.38
CA GLN A 247 9.86 -8.24 19.33
C GLN A 247 11.16 -8.18 20.15
N GLY A 248 11.06 -8.48 21.45
CA GLY A 248 12.18 -8.33 22.37
C GLY A 248 12.67 -6.88 22.43
N GLN A 249 13.93 -6.64 22.06
CA GLN A 249 14.55 -5.30 21.97
C GLN A 249 14.48 -4.69 20.56
N HIS A 250 13.80 -5.35 19.61
CA HIS A 250 13.51 -4.77 18.30
C HIS A 250 12.07 -4.27 18.31
N MET A 251 11.91 -2.96 18.25
CA MET A 251 10.60 -2.31 18.29
C MET A 251 10.51 -1.26 17.18
N SER A 252 9.38 -1.22 16.49
CA SER A 252 9.15 -0.26 15.42
C SER A 252 7.69 0.14 15.35
N PHE A 253 7.45 1.43 15.23
CA PHE A 253 6.14 2.00 14.96
C PHE A 253 5.99 2.27 13.46
N GLN A 254 4.80 2.07 12.94
CA GLN A 254 4.44 2.30 11.55
C GLN A 254 3.03 2.90 11.43
N TYR A 255 2.90 3.93 10.60
CA TYR A 255 1.62 4.31 10.01
C TYR A 255 1.28 3.37 8.85
N ARG A 256 0.08 2.81 8.85
CA ARG A 256 -0.42 2.06 7.70
C ARG A 256 -0.73 2.99 6.53
N TYR A 257 -0.70 2.44 5.31
CA TYR A 257 -0.92 3.18 4.07
C TYR A 257 -2.26 3.90 4.05
N GLU A 258 -3.30 3.35 4.68
CA GLU A 258 -4.63 3.97 4.73
C GLU A 258 -4.64 5.37 5.35
N SER A 259 -3.69 5.66 6.25
CA SER A 259 -3.55 7.00 6.83
C SER A 259 -2.89 8.02 5.90
N TRP A 260 -2.34 7.57 4.76
CA TRP A 260 -1.76 8.41 3.73
C TRP A 260 -2.77 8.75 2.62
N VAL A 261 -3.71 7.86 2.29
CA VAL A 261 -4.63 8.03 1.15
C VAL A 261 -6.00 8.57 1.55
N GLN A 262 -6.79 9.01 0.56
CA GLN A 262 -8.20 9.38 0.74
C GLN A 262 -9.10 8.13 0.72
N VAL A 263 -9.38 7.59 1.90
CA VAL A 263 -10.32 6.48 2.09
C VAL A 263 -11.74 6.98 2.38
N VAL A 264 -12.75 6.28 1.85
CA VAL A 264 -14.15 6.71 1.94
C VAL A 264 -14.86 6.00 3.10
N ARG A 265 -14.68 4.68 3.21
CA ARG A 265 -15.49 3.82 4.08
C ARG A 265 -15.04 3.79 5.53
N PHE A 266 -13.76 4.02 5.78
CA PHE A 266 -13.17 4.13 7.11
C PHE A 266 -12.16 5.27 7.07
N ARG A 267 -12.12 6.12 8.09
CA ARG A 267 -11.22 7.27 8.14
C ARG A 267 -10.26 7.11 9.31
N PRO A 268 -8.98 6.74 9.05
CA PRO A 268 -7.92 6.78 10.04
C PRO A 268 -7.84 8.12 10.76
N LEU A 269 -7.34 8.11 12.00
CA LEU A 269 -6.98 9.37 12.62
C LEU A 269 -5.86 10.04 11.82
N PRO A 270 -5.89 11.38 11.66
CA PRO A 270 -4.80 12.11 11.02
C PRO A 270 -3.45 11.76 11.64
N ARG A 271 -2.39 11.77 10.83
CA ARG A 271 -1.05 11.44 11.34
C ARG A 271 -0.53 12.59 12.18
N VAL A 272 0.28 12.24 13.17
CA VAL A 272 1.05 13.18 13.98
C VAL A 272 2.53 13.08 13.61
N ASP A 273 3.25 14.19 13.69
CA ASP A 273 4.69 14.21 13.50
C ASP A 273 5.39 13.60 14.72
N LEU A 274 6.09 12.48 14.53
CA LEU A 274 6.78 11.74 15.60
C LEU A 274 8.23 12.19 15.77
N THR A 275 8.70 13.21 15.04
CA THR A 275 10.05 13.77 15.22
C THR A 275 10.33 14.16 16.68
N PRO A 276 9.44 14.89 17.39
CA PRO A 276 9.68 15.24 18.79
C PRO A 276 9.70 14.01 19.72
N LEU A 277 8.91 12.98 19.41
CA LEU A 277 8.96 11.71 20.14
C LEU A 277 10.28 10.99 19.92
N ALA A 278 10.79 10.95 18.68
CA ALA A 278 12.08 10.33 18.37
C ALA A 278 13.22 11.01 19.15
N GLU A 279 13.25 12.35 19.19
CA GLU A 279 14.21 13.12 19.99
C GLU A 279 14.10 12.80 21.48
N HIS A 280 12.87 12.69 22.00
CA HIS A 280 12.63 12.32 23.39
C HIS A 280 13.12 10.90 23.72
N LEU A 281 12.80 9.92 22.86
CA LEU A 281 13.26 8.54 23.03
C LEU A 281 14.79 8.44 22.98
N ASN A 282 15.45 9.21 22.11
CA ASN A 282 16.92 9.30 22.07
C ASN A 282 17.53 9.84 23.36
N ALA A 283 16.85 10.77 24.05
CA ALA A 283 17.31 11.27 25.33
C ALA A 283 17.16 10.24 26.47
N LEU A 284 16.22 9.29 26.33
CA LEU A 284 16.01 8.20 27.29
C LEU A 284 16.84 6.96 26.98
N GLU A 285 17.30 6.80 25.74
CA GLU A 285 17.95 5.59 25.22
C GLU A 285 19.27 5.31 25.96
N PRO A 286 19.36 4.22 26.75
CA PRO A 286 20.58 3.89 27.49
C PRO A 286 21.62 3.15 26.62
N ALA A 287 21.21 2.62 25.47
CA ALA A 287 22.13 2.01 24.49
C ALA A 287 22.67 3.07 23.52
N ASN A 288 23.62 2.69 22.66
CA ASN A 288 24.08 3.55 21.56
C ASN A 288 23.17 3.45 20.32
N ALA A 289 21.88 3.18 20.54
CA ALA A 289 20.86 3.11 19.49
C ALA A 289 20.31 4.51 19.21
N GLN A 290 19.79 4.72 18.00
CA GLN A 290 19.23 6.01 17.60
C GLN A 290 17.85 5.80 16.98
N TRP A 291 16.83 6.37 17.60
CA TRP A 291 15.47 6.47 17.07
C TRP A 291 15.40 7.56 16.00
N ALA A 292 14.75 7.24 14.88
CA ALA A 292 14.47 8.17 13.80
C ALA A 292 13.05 7.99 13.28
N PHE A 293 12.38 9.11 13.01
CA PHE A 293 11.12 9.14 12.29
C PHE A 293 11.38 9.51 10.83
N GLU A 294 10.80 8.75 9.90
CA GLU A 294 11.04 8.91 8.46
C GLU A 294 10.39 10.18 7.87
N GLY A 295 9.41 10.75 8.57
CA GLY A 295 8.67 11.93 8.13
C GLY A 295 7.18 11.63 7.95
N VAL A 296 6.33 12.61 8.25
CA VAL A 296 4.88 12.40 8.32
C VAL A 296 4.22 12.12 6.96
N ASN A 297 4.84 12.62 5.88
CA ASN A 297 4.37 12.50 4.51
C ASN A 297 4.85 11.23 3.78
N GLU A 298 5.71 10.42 4.41
CA GLU A 298 6.17 9.15 3.83
C GLU A 298 5.00 8.16 3.73
N VAL A 299 4.88 7.46 2.60
CA VAL A 299 3.73 6.60 2.26
C VAL A 299 3.35 5.65 3.39
N ALA A 300 4.35 4.99 3.99
CA ALA A 300 4.20 4.10 5.14
C ALA A 300 5.17 4.48 6.27
N ALA A 301 5.15 5.76 6.66
CA ALA A 301 6.06 6.38 7.62
C ALA A 301 6.30 5.56 8.90
N ARG A 302 7.58 5.37 9.26
CA ARG A 302 7.99 4.62 10.45
C ARG A 302 8.78 5.46 11.45
N LEU A 303 8.62 5.10 12.71
CA LEU A 303 9.52 5.46 13.81
C LEU A 303 10.24 4.19 14.26
N GLN A 304 11.55 4.12 14.06
CA GLN A 304 12.36 2.92 14.32
C GLN A 304 13.79 3.29 14.66
N ILE A 305 14.56 2.31 15.15
CA ILE A 305 16.00 2.47 15.35
C ILE A 305 16.76 2.39 14.03
N VAL A 306 17.65 3.35 13.81
CA VAL A 306 18.59 3.40 12.70
C VAL A 306 19.47 2.13 12.71
N GLU A 307 19.67 1.53 11.53
CA GLU A 307 20.42 0.28 11.35
C GLU A 307 19.86 -0.93 12.12
N ASN A 308 18.61 -0.86 12.61
CA ASN A 308 17.93 -1.95 13.32
C ASN A 308 18.72 -2.50 14.53
N GLN A 309 19.47 -1.63 15.22
CA GLN A 309 20.12 -1.98 16.49
C GLN A 309 19.05 -2.26 17.57
N PRO A 310 19.34 -3.12 18.56
CA PRO A 310 18.43 -3.33 19.68
C PRO A 310 18.34 -2.07 20.56
N THR A 311 17.13 -1.72 21.01
CA THR A 311 16.92 -0.67 22.03
C THR A 311 17.32 -1.18 23.41
N GLY A 312 17.87 -0.29 24.24
CA GLY A 312 18.01 -0.51 25.67
C GLY A 312 16.75 -0.14 26.47
N LEU A 313 15.76 0.50 25.84
CA LEU A 313 14.46 0.80 26.45
C LEU A 313 13.65 -0.48 26.66
N SER A 314 12.90 -0.53 27.76
CA SER A 314 11.88 -1.56 27.93
C SER A 314 10.66 -1.24 27.06
N SER A 315 9.96 -2.26 26.59
CA SER A 315 8.72 -2.08 25.81
C SER A 315 7.67 -1.28 26.58
N ALA A 316 7.58 -1.45 27.90
CA ALA A 316 6.67 -0.69 28.75
C ALA A 316 6.95 0.82 28.72
N VAL A 317 8.22 1.23 28.71
CA VAL A 317 8.60 2.66 28.59
C VAL A 317 8.23 3.18 27.21
N LEU A 318 8.63 2.49 26.13
CA LEU A 318 8.31 2.93 24.77
C LEU A 318 6.79 3.06 24.55
N ILE A 319 6.01 2.06 24.98
CA ILE A 319 4.55 2.05 24.84
C ILE A 319 3.96 3.23 25.61
N SER A 320 4.38 3.46 26.85
CA SER A 320 3.90 4.57 27.67
C SER A 320 4.16 5.93 27.01
N GLU A 321 5.39 6.17 26.55
CA GLU A 321 5.76 7.43 25.89
C GLU A 321 5.01 7.62 24.58
N LEU A 322 4.91 6.57 23.76
CA LEU A 322 4.18 6.62 22.48
C LEU A 322 2.69 6.93 22.70
N VAL A 323 2.01 6.20 23.58
CA VAL A 323 0.57 6.40 23.84
C VAL A 323 0.30 7.80 24.39
N SER A 324 1.12 8.26 25.34
CA SER A 324 1.03 9.60 25.91
C SER A 324 1.21 10.69 24.84
N PHE A 325 2.18 10.51 23.94
CA PHE A 325 2.44 11.43 22.84
C PHE A 325 1.28 11.46 21.83
N LEU A 326 0.81 10.30 21.36
CA LEU A 326 -0.27 10.19 20.38
C LEU A 326 -1.59 10.80 20.89
N ALA A 327 -1.84 10.77 22.20
CA ALA A 327 -3.04 11.34 22.80
C ALA A 327 -3.07 12.88 22.81
N GLN A 328 -1.90 13.52 22.70
CA GLN A 328 -1.74 14.97 22.89
C GLN A 328 -1.23 15.69 21.64
N ALA A 329 -0.51 14.98 20.76
CA ALA A 329 0.12 15.57 19.60
C ALA A 329 -0.94 16.07 18.60
N PRO A 330 -0.76 17.28 18.04
CA PRO A 330 -1.66 17.79 17.01
C PRO A 330 -1.50 16.99 15.71
N SER A 331 -2.57 16.98 14.91
CA SER A 331 -2.49 16.49 13.53
C SER A 331 -1.45 17.29 12.74
N ALA A 332 -0.62 16.56 11.99
CA ALA A 332 0.42 17.10 11.11
C ALA A 332 0.20 16.71 9.64
N TRP A 333 -0.63 15.70 9.37
CA TRP A 333 -1.00 15.28 8.01
C TRP A 333 -2.42 14.71 7.98
N ASP A 334 -3.21 15.20 7.02
CA ASP A 334 -4.57 14.73 6.74
C ASP A 334 -4.78 14.68 5.21
N PRO A 335 -4.93 13.50 4.61
CA PRO A 335 -5.13 13.38 3.16
C PRO A 335 -6.47 13.92 2.67
N HIS A 336 -7.45 14.11 3.57
CA HIS A 336 -8.73 14.74 3.28
C HIS A 336 -8.74 16.24 3.59
N GLY A 337 -7.69 16.73 4.25
CA GLY A 337 -7.51 18.15 4.57
C GLY A 337 -7.11 18.97 3.34
N PRO A 338 -6.89 20.29 3.51
CA PRO A 338 -6.34 21.12 2.45
C PRO A 338 -4.93 20.66 2.07
N GLU A 339 -4.58 20.76 0.79
CA GLU A 339 -3.22 20.48 0.32
C GLU A 339 -2.24 21.43 1.03
N PRO A 340 -1.22 20.92 1.76
CA PRO A 340 -0.22 21.74 2.40
C PRO A 340 0.61 22.44 1.33
N ALA A 341 1.06 23.67 1.61
CA ALA A 341 1.90 24.45 0.69
C ALA A 341 3.32 23.88 0.46
N TYR A 342 3.57 22.62 0.83
CA TYR A 342 4.85 21.94 0.63
C TYR A 342 4.94 21.36 -0.78
N GLN A 343 6.08 21.55 -1.44
CA GLN A 343 6.44 20.77 -2.62
C GLN A 343 6.63 19.32 -2.16
N SER A 344 5.72 18.40 -2.55
CA SER A 344 5.91 16.98 -2.30
C SER A 344 7.24 16.53 -2.92
N SER A 345 8.12 15.94 -2.12
CA SER A 345 9.36 15.28 -2.58
C SER A 345 9.11 13.95 -3.30
N VAL A 346 7.86 13.50 -3.36
CA VAL A 346 7.46 12.24 -3.98
C VAL A 346 7.33 12.44 -5.49
N ASP A 347 8.47 12.55 -6.17
CA ASP A 347 8.59 12.18 -7.58
C ASP A 347 8.85 10.65 -7.60
N LEU A 348 7.79 9.85 -7.57
CA LEU A 348 7.86 8.40 -7.83
C LEU A 348 7.95 8.13 -9.34
#